data_AF-A0A2G6QSW6-F1
#
_entry.id   AF-A0A2G6QSW6-F1
#
_cell.length_a   1.000
_cell.length_b   1.000
_cell.length_c   1.000
_cell.angle_alpha   90.00
_cell.angle_beta   90.00
_cell.angle_gamma   90.00
#
_symmetry.space_group_name_H-M   'P 1'
#
loop_
_entity.id
_entity.type
_entity.pdbx_description
1 polymer ?
#
loop_
_entity_poly.entity_id
_entity_poly.type
_entity_poly.pdbx_seq_one_letter_code
_entity_poly.pdbx_strand_id
1 'polypeptide(L)'
;MGFNDIMKKLLGSKEQRDLKVLNPYVAKVNKAYEQLKSLSDDELRGKIADFKEELKEVVRKEREQIAKLKTDAENAPVDEREAIYNQIDKVEEDITETLEKTLNKI
;
A
#
# COMPACT_ATOMS: atom_id res chain seq x y z
N MET A 1 28.53 -30.90 -24.05
CA MET A 1 27.76 -30.52 -22.84
C MET A 1 28.70 -29.74 -21.93
N GLY A 2 28.54 -28.43 -21.86
CA GLY A 2 29.45 -27.56 -21.13
C GLY A 2 28.96 -27.27 -19.72
N PHE A 3 29.86 -26.83 -18.85
CA PHE A 3 29.56 -26.31 -17.50
C PHE A 3 28.40 -25.29 -17.51
N ASN A 4 28.28 -24.50 -18.57
CA ASN A 4 27.22 -23.50 -18.77
C ASN A 4 25.80 -24.12 -18.89
N ASP A 5 25.67 -25.33 -19.44
CA ASP A 5 24.37 -26.02 -19.58
C ASP A 5 23.89 -26.60 -18.23
N ILE A 6 24.85 -27.03 -17.40
CA ILE A 6 24.59 -27.51 -16.03
C ILE A 6 24.19 -26.32 -15.15
N MET A 7 24.88 -25.18 -15.28
CA MET A 7 24.54 -23.95 -14.55
C MET A 7 23.17 -23.40 -14.94
N LYS A 8 22.83 -23.40 -16.25
CA LYS A 8 21.48 -23.02 -16.73
C LYS A 8 20.39 -23.97 -16.25
N LYS A 9 20.66 -25.28 -16.13
CA LYS A 9 19.69 -26.24 -15.57
C LYS A 9 19.48 -26.07 -14.07
N LEU A 10 20.54 -25.73 -13.32
CA LEU A 10 20.46 -25.55 -11.87
C LEU A 10 19.87 -24.18 -11.46
N LEU A 11 20.22 -23.11 -12.18
CA LEU A 11 19.75 -21.74 -11.88
C LEU A 11 18.48 -21.34 -12.66
N GLY A 12 18.11 -22.11 -13.67
CA GLY A 12 17.03 -21.77 -14.61
C GLY A 12 17.43 -20.68 -15.60
N SER A 13 16.66 -20.53 -16.67
CA SER A 13 16.82 -19.40 -17.59
C SER A 13 16.35 -18.09 -16.94
N LYS A 14 16.73 -16.94 -17.52
CA LYS A 14 16.25 -15.63 -17.03
C LYS A 14 14.72 -15.59 -17.03
N GLU A 15 14.12 -16.07 -18.11
CA GLU A 15 12.67 -16.14 -18.31
C GLU A 15 12.00 -17.01 -17.25
N GLN A 16 12.61 -18.15 -16.89
CA GLN A 16 12.08 -19.00 -15.81
C GLN A 16 12.17 -18.32 -14.44
N ARG A 17 13.21 -17.52 -14.18
CA ARG A 17 13.34 -16.76 -12.94
C ARG A 17 12.30 -15.63 -12.88
N ASP A 18 12.11 -14.91 -13.98
CA ASP A 18 11.11 -13.84 -14.06
C ASP A 18 9.70 -14.39 -13.86
N LEU A 19 9.36 -15.53 -14.50
CA LEU A 19 8.08 -16.21 -14.30
C LEU A 19 7.90 -16.70 -12.86
N LYS A 20 8.95 -17.22 -12.20
CA LYS A 20 8.89 -17.62 -10.80
C LYS A 20 8.54 -16.45 -9.88
N VAL A 21 9.02 -15.25 -10.18
CA VAL A 21 8.69 -14.03 -9.43
C VAL A 21 7.25 -13.58 -9.69
N LEU A 22 6.75 -13.70 -10.92
CA LEU A 22 5.42 -13.23 -11.29
C LEU A 22 4.28 -14.21 -10.92
N ASN A 23 4.51 -15.52 -11.00
CA ASN A 23 3.49 -16.54 -10.76
C ASN A 23 2.75 -16.41 -9.41
N PRO A 24 3.40 -16.06 -8.28
CA PRO A 24 2.70 -15.76 -7.03
C PRO A 24 1.67 -14.63 -7.16
N TYR A 25 1.96 -13.58 -7.91
CA TYR A 25 1.02 -12.48 -8.15
C TYR A 25 -0.13 -12.91 -9.04
N VAL A 26 0.12 -13.71 -10.08
CA VAL A 26 -0.94 -14.30 -10.91
C VAL A 26 -1.89 -15.14 -10.06
N ALA A 27 -1.35 -15.96 -9.15
CA ALA A 27 -2.16 -16.74 -8.23
C ALA A 27 -3.00 -15.87 -7.27
N LYS A 28 -2.42 -14.78 -6.74
CA LYS A 28 -3.14 -13.80 -5.91
C LYS A 28 -4.29 -13.15 -6.68
N VAL A 29 -4.04 -12.68 -7.90
CA VAL A 29 -5.05 -12.04 -8.76
C VAL A 29 -6.18 -13.00 -9.09
N ASN A 30 -5.88 -14.24 -9.47
CA ASN A 30 -6.91 -15.23 -9.77
C ASN A 30 -7.75 -15.58 -8.53
N LYS A 31 -7.13 -15.66 -7.34
CA LYS A 31 -7.86 -15.88 -6.09
C LYS A 31 -8.80 -14.72 -5.77
N ALA A 32 -8.37 -13.47 -5.96
CA ALA A 32 -9.23 -12.30 -5.78
C ALA A 32 -10.38 -12.29 -6.80
N TYR A 33 -10.11 -12.62 -8.07
CA TYR A 33 -11.14 -12.74 -9.10
C TYR A 33 -12.23 -13.76 -8.73
N GLU A 34 -11.85 -14.94 -8.21
CA GLU A 34 -12.80 -15.97 -7.79
C GLU A 34 -13.75 -15.49 -6.68
N GLN A 35 -13.32 -14.56 -5.83
CA GLN A 35 -14.16 -13.95 -4.79
C GLN A 35 -15.09 -12.85 -5.32
N LEU A 36 -14.72 -12.24 -6.46
CA LEU A 36 -15.43 -11.10 -7.04
C LEU A 36 -16.34 -11.49 -8.20
N LYS A 37 -16.09 -12.62 -8.88
CA LYS A 37 -16.79 -13.01 -10.12
C LYS A 37 -18.31 -13.22 -9.97
N SER A 38 -18.78 -13.45 -8.75
CA SER A 38 -20.21 -13.64 -8.47
C SER A 38 -20.95 -12.34 -8.17
N LEU A 39 -20.23 -11.22 -8.04
CA LEU A 39 -20.81 -9.92 -7.72
C LEU A 39 -21.38 -9.26 -8.98
N SER A 40 -22.51 -8.59 -8.82
CA SER A 40 -23.00 -7.62 -9.78
C SER A 40 -22.13 -6.36 -9.82
N ASP A 41 -22.28 -5.55 -10.86
CA ASP A 41 -21.57 -4.27 -11.00
C ASP A 41 -21.81 -3.33 -9.81
N ASP A 42 -23.02 -3.33 -9.26
CA ASP A 42 -23.37 -2.47 -8.12
C ASP A 42 -22.77 -2.97 -6.80
N GLU A 43 -22.75 -4.30 -6.59
CA GLU A 43 -22.06 -4.89 -5.45
C GLU A 43 -20.53 -4.66 -5.53
N LEU A 44 -19.96 -4.71 -6.73
CA LEU A 44 -18.55 -4.40 -6.94
C LEU A 44 -18.23 -2.93 -6.63
N ARG A 45 -19.09 -2.00 -7.06
CA ARG A 45 -18.99 -0.58 -6.69
C ARG A 45 -19.12 -0.37 -5.19
N GLY A 46 -20.05 -1.08 -4.55
CA GLY A 46 -20.25 -1.08 -3.10
C GLY A 46 -18.98 -1.46 -2.35
N LYS A 47 -18.33 -2.57 -2.73
CA LYS A 47 -17.04 -2.98 -2.15
C LYS A 47 -15.96 -1.91 -2.25
N ILE A 48 -15.89 -1.19 -3.37
CA ILE A 48 -14.92 -0.09 -3.54
C ILE A 48 -15.25 1.09 -2.62
N ALA A 49 -16.54 1.38 -2.41
CA ALA A 49 -16.97 2.43 -1.49
C ALA A 49 -16.62 2.09 -0.04
N ASP A 50 -16.98 0.88 0.40
CA ASP A 50 -16.68 0.37 1.75
C ASP A 50 -15.16 0.42 2.02
N PHE A 51 -14.37 -0.01 1.04
CA PHE A 51 -12.92 -0.01 1.17
C PHE A 51 -12.33 1.41 1.31
N LYS A 52 -12.85 2.38 0.56
CA LYS A 52 -12.44 3.78 0.70
C LYS A 52 -12.81 4.35 2.07
N GLU A 53 -13.94 3.92 2.63
CA GLU A 53 -14.35 4.32 3.97
C GLU A 53 -13.45 3.71 5.04
N GLU A 54 -13.12 2.42 4.94
CA GLU A 54 -12.17 1.75 5.82
C GLU A 54 -10.81 2.46 5.83
N LEU A 55 -10.25 2.77 4.64
CA LEU A 55 -8.98 3.48 4.55
C LEU A 55 -9.02 4.87 5.21
N LYS A 56 -10.14 5.59 5.09
CA LYS A 56 -10.31 6.90 5.74
C LYS A 56 -10.36 6.76 7.25
N GLU A 57 -11.11 5.79 7.76
CA GLU A 57 -11.27 5.58 9.20
C GLU A 57 -9.96 5.14 9.86
N VAL A 58 -9.19 4.27 9.21
CA VAL A 58 -7.91 3.78 9.74
C VAL A 58 -6.91 4.92 9.98
N VAL A 59 -6.94 5.98 9.17
CA VAL A 59 -6.02 7.13 9.29
C VAL A 59 -6.68 8.40 9.83
N ARG A 60 -7.92 8.29 10.35
CA ARG A 60 -8.71 9.45 10.75
C ARG A 60 -8.04 10.23 11.88
N LYS A 61 -7.48 9.53 12.88
CA LYS A 61 -6.87 10.16 14.06
C LYS A 61 -5.62 10.95 13.69
N GLU A 62 -4.79 10.39 12.82
CA GLU A 62 -3.55 10.99 12.32
C GLU A 62 -3.88 12.22 11.47
N ARG A 63 -4.93 12.15 10.63
CA ARG A 63 -5.43 13.30 9.87
C ARG A 63 -5.96 14.41 10.78
N GLU A 64 -6.70 14.06 11.83
CA GLU A 64 -7.15 15.02 12.86
C GLU A 64 -5.95 15.64 13.61
N GLN A 65 -4.90 14.87 13.88
CA GLN A 65 -3.67 15.35 14.49
C GLN A 65 -2.92 16.34 13.57
N ILE A 66 -2.77 16.02 12.28
CA ILE A 66 -2.17 16.94 11.30
C ILE A 66 -2.97 18.25 11.22
N ALA A 67 -4.30 18.18 11.22
CA ALA A 67 -5.14 19.38 11.20
C ALA A 67 -4.86 20.29 12.41
N LYS A 68 -4.75 19.72 13.60
CA LYS A 68 -4.40 20.46 14.83
C LYS A 68 -2.99 21.06 14.74
N LEU A 69 -2.00 20.26 14.35
CA LEU A 69 -0.60 20.72 14.20
C LEU A 69 -0.49 21.86 13.17
N LYS A 70 -1.26 21.82 12.07
CA LYS A 70 -1.29 22.92 11.10
C LYS A 70 -1.84 24.20 11.71
N THR A 71 -2.93 24.12 12.48
CA THR A 71 -3.46 25.27 13.24
C THR A 71 -2.44 25.78 14.28
N ASP A 72 -1.74 24.89 14.97
CA ASP A 72 -0.71 25.27 15.93
C ASP A 72 0.46 25.99 15.23
N ALA A 73 0.91 25.50 14.07
CA ALA A 73 1.96 26.13 13.27
C ALA A 73 1.57 27.54 12.78
N GLU A 74 0.31 27.76 12.40
CA GLU A 74 -0.16 29.08 11.99
C GLU A 74 -0.08 30.11 13.13
N ASN A 75 -0.34 29.66 14.36
CA ASN A 75 -0.33 30.50 15.56
C ASN A 75 1.04 30.59 16.24
N ALA A 76 1.99 29.72 15.90
CA ALA A 76 3.32 29.66 16.51
C ALA A 76 4.29 30.73 15.94
N PRO A 77 5.27 31.16 16.75
CA PRO A 77 6.45 31.91 16.30
C PRO A 77 7.18 31.20 15.15
N VAL A 78 7.80 31.97 14.24
CA VAL A 78 8.41 31.43 13.01
C VAL A 78 9.49 30.38 13.30
N ASP A 79 10.24 30.58 14.38
CA ASP A 79 11.30 29.70 14.88
C ASP A 79 10.77 28.37 15.45
N GLU A 80 9.51 28.30 15.88
CA GLU A 80 8.88 27.07 16.38
C GLU A 80 8.15 26.29 15.27
N ARG A 81 7.80 26.95 14.15
CA ARG A 81 7.06 26.33 13.03
C ARG A 81 7.79 25.15 12.42
N GLU A 82 9.11 25.23 12.27
CA GLU A 82 9.90 24.16 11.67
C GLU A 82 9.75 22.84 12.47
N ALA A 83 9.77 22.91 13.80
CA ALA A 83 9.57 21.74 14.64
C ALA A 83 8.17 21.13 14.47
N ILE A 84 7.14 21.97 14.29
CA ILE A 84 5.76 21.51 14.07
C ILE A 84 5.61 20.88 12.69
N TYR A 85 6.20 21.45 11.64
CA TYR A 85 6.18 20.84 10.30
C TYR A 85 6.93 19.51 10.26
N ASN A 86 8.07 19.40 10.96
CA ASN A 86 8.76 18.12 11.10
C ASN A 86 7.90 17.05 11.82
N GLN A 87 6.99 17.44 12.71
CA GLN A 87 6.04 16.51 13.30
C GLN A 87 4.93 16.12 12.32
N ILE A 88 4.43 17.08 11.53
CA ILE A 88 3.45 16.82 10.47
C ILE A 88 4.02 15.80 9.48
N ASP A 89 5.26 15.99 9.00
CA ASP A 89 5.91 15.10 8.03
C ASP A 89 5.99 13.66 8.56
N LYS A 90 6.37 13.47 9.82
CA LYS A 90 6.38 12.15 10.47
C LYS A 90 5.00 11.50 10.50
N VAL A 91 3.96 12.27 10.84
CA VAL A 91 2.59 11.74 10.86
C VAL A 91 2.12 11.40 9.44
N GLU A 92 2.55 12.15 8.41
CA GLU A 92 2.25 11.84 7.01
C GLU A 92 2.97 10.56 6.51
N GLU A 93 4.20 10.32 6.96
CA GLU A 93 4.91 9.04 6.75
C GLU A 93 4.16 7.88 7.42
N ASP A 94 3.75 8.03 8.69
CA ASP A 94 2.99 7.02 9.43
C ASP A 94 1.64 6.70 8.76
N ILE A 95 0.94 7.71 8.24
CA ILE A 95 -0.28 7.53 7.44
C ILE A 95 0.03 6.68 6.21
N THR A 96 1.10 6.98 5.50
CA THR A 96 1.49 6.27 4.28
C THR A 96 1.77 4.80 4.57
N GLU A 97 2.56 4.50 5.61
CA GLU A 97 2.82 3.13 6.04
C GLU A 97 1.55 2.39 6.44
N THR A 98 0.64 3.08 7.14
CA THR A 98 -0.61 2.48 7.62
C THR A 98 -1.55 2.15 6.47
N LEU A 99 -1.65 3.03 5.47
CA LEU A 99 -2.40 2.78 4.25
C LEU A 99 -1.80 1.60 3.48
N GLU A 100 -0.48 1.56 3.31
CA GLU A 100 0.20 0.44 2.65
C GLU A 100 -0.05 -0.89 3.36
N LYS A 101 0.09 -0.93 4.68
CA LYS A 101 -0.18 -2.13 5.50
C LYS A 101 -1.64 -2.57 5.36
N THR A 102 -2.57 -1.64 5.23
CA THR A 102 -4.00 -1.94 5.07
C THR A 102 -4.30 -2.48 3.67
N LEU A 103 -3.76 -1.84 2.63
CA LEU A 103 -3.87 -2.29 1.23
C LEU A 103 -3.27 -3.68 1.00
N ASN A 104 -2.14 -3.99 1.65
CA ASN A 104 -1.44 -5.27 1.50
C ASN A 104 -2.11 -6.45 2.22
N LYS A 105 -3.10 -6.21 3.09
CA LYS A 105 -3.88 -7.27 3.77
C LYS A 105 -5.00 -7.84 2.89
N ILE A 106 -5.30 -7.19 1.77
CA ILE A 106 -6.37 -7.52 0.83
C ILE A 106 -5.80 -8.37 -0.30
#